data_AF-A0A7J9PWI6-F1
#
_entry.id   AF-A0A7J9PWI6-F1
#
_cell.length_a   1.000
_cell.length_b   1.000
_cell.length_c   1.000
_cell.angle_alpha   90.00
_cell.angle_beta   90.00
_cell.angle_gamma   90.00
#
_symmetry.space_group_name_H-M   'P 1'
#
loop_
_entity.id
_entity.type
_entity.pdbx_description
1 polymer ?
#
loop_
_entity_poly.entity_id
_entity_poly.type
_entity_poly.pdbx_seq_one_letter_code
_entity_poly.pdbx_strand_id
1 'polypeptide(L)'
;MEKIKAKIEEAKLYKISELFRKKPRGLSIGVTDAVVITAKPEKGETVKETLYARLKADGTFTTSVLGGARLRNERLASFLKQYIAKDVAKYNVKENIGEWKGKSVEVVPFKDGGYIYIP
;
A
#
# COMPACT_ATOMS: atom_id res chain seq x y z
N MET A 1 2.63 -21.15 -4.63
CA MET A 1 1.77 -20.89 -3.45
C MET A 1 0.43 -20.44 -3.97
N GLU A 2 -0.66 -20.98 -3.43
CA GLU A 2 -2.01 -20.63 -3.85
C GLU A 2 -2.41 -19.27 -3.26
N LYS A 3 -3.08 -18.43 -4.06
CA LYS A 3 -3.60 -17.14 -3.62
C LYS A 3 -5.01 -17.33 -3.10
N ILE A 4 -5.33 -16.74 -1.96
CA ILE A 4 -6.69 -16.74 -1.40
C ILE A 4 -7.28 -15.33 -1.46
N LYS A 5 -8.60 -15.24 -1.58
CA LYS A 5 -9.30 -13.95 -1.57
C LYS A 5 -9.44 -13.42 -0.15
N ALA A 6 -9.23 -12.11 0.00
CA ALA A 6 -9.46 -11.38 1.24
C ALA A 6 -10.18 -10.06 0.95
N LYS A 7 -10.82 -9.49 1.97
CA LYS A 7 -11.40 -8.15 1.90
C LYS A 7 -10.58 -7.19 2.73
N ILE A 8 -10.39 -5.98 2.22
CA ILE A 8 -9.79 -4.89 3.00
C ILE A 8 -10.77 -4.50 4.11
N GLU A 9 -10.39 -4.69 5.37
CA GLU A 9 -11.17 -4.22 6.51
C GLU A 9 -10.85 -2.77 6.86
N GLU A 10 -9.60 -2.37 6.64
CA GLU A 10 -9.08 -1.05 6.94
C GLU A 10 -7.94 -0.68 5.99
N ALA A 11 -7.94 0.57 5.53
CA ALA A 11 -6.81 1.18 4.84
C ALA A 11 -6.59 2.58 5.39
N LYS A 12 -5.35 2.91 5.73
CA LYS A 12 -4.97 4.21 6.30
C LYS A 12 -3.70 4.75 5.66
N LEU A 13 -3.67 6.06 5.47
CA LEU A 13 -2.53 6.79 4.96
C LEU A 13 -1.91 7.56 6.12
N TYR A 14 -0.60 7.38 6.28
CA TYR A 14 0.20 8.07 7.29
C TYR A 14 1.38 8.77 6.63
N LYS A 15 1.81 9.90 7.20
CA LYS A 15 3.15 10.42 7.00
C LYS A 15 4.15 9.57 7.77
N ILE A 16 5.33 9.39 7.19
CA ILE A 16 6.43 8.65 7.85
C ILE A 16 6.77 9.23 9.22
N SER A 17 6.66 10.56 9.39
CA SER A 17 6.86 11.25 10.66
C SER A 17 5.82 10.89 11.73
N GLU A 18 4.63 10.44 11.34
CA GLU A 18 3.59 9.99 12.29
C GLU A 18 3.85 8.56 12.77
N LEU A 19 4.50 7.73 11.95
CA LEU A 19 4.83 6.34 12.29
C LEU A 19 6.16 6.19 13.03
N PHE A 20 7.12 7.06 12.73
CA PHE A 20 8.48 6.94 13.25
C PHE A 20 9.01 8.28 13.75
N ARG A 21 9.42 8.32 15.02
CA ARG A 21 10.13 9.48 15.60
C ARG A 21 11.46 9.77 14.88
N LYS A 22 12.14 8.71 14.41
CA LYS A 22 13.33 8.79 13.56
C LYS A 22 13.18 7.83 12.40
N LYS A 23 13.38 8.33 11.18
CA LYS A 23 13.22 7.53 9.95
C LYS A 23 14.11 6.28 9.98
N PRO A 24 13.56 5.06 9.77
CA PRO A 24 14.32 3.83 9.74
C PRO A 24 15.41 3.82 8.66
N ARG A 25 16.52 3.14 8.93
CA ARG A 25 17.56 2.87 7.92
C ARG A 25 16.94 2.05 6.78
N GLY A 26 17.15 2.47 5.53
CA GLY A 26 16.58 1.81 4.33
C GLY A 26 15.32 2.47 3.75
N LEU A 27 14.73 3.46 4.43
CA LEU A 27 13.73 4.36 3.84
C LEU A 27 14.43 5.61 3.29
N SER A 28 14.50 5.75 1.97
CA SER A 28 15.15 6.90 1.33
C SER A 28 14.45 8.21 1.71
N ILE A 29 15.17 9.33 1.70
CA ILE A 29 14.64 10.67 2.05
C ILE A 29 13.35 10.98 1.27
N GLY A 30 13.27 10.57 0.01
CA GLY A 30 12.10 10.79 -0.84
C GLY A 30 10.82 10.07 -0.39
N VAL A 31 10.88 9.03 0.45
CA VAL A 31 9.69 8.32 0.93
C VAL A 31 9.03 9.10 2.07
N THR A 32 7.86 9.66 1.84
CA THR A 32 7.18 10.56 2.79
C THR A 32 5.92 9.96 3.39
N ASP A 33 5.39 8.91 2.77
CA ASP A 33 4.07 8.37 3.06
C ASP A 33 4.12 6.85 3.24
N ALA A 34 3.17 6.34 4.02
CA ALA A 34 2.94 4.92 4.28
C ALA A 34 1.44 4.63 4.20
N VAL A 35 1.08 3.69 3.33
CA VAL A 35 -0.27 3.16 3.19
C VAL A 35 -0.31 1.83 3.93
N VAL A 36 -1.05 1.77 5.03
CA VAL A 36 -1.21 0.57 5.84
C VAL A 36 -2.56 -0.06 5.50
N ILE A 37 -2.53 -1.32 5.10
CA ILE A 37 -3.70 -2.07 4.61
C ILE A 37 -3.85 -3.31 5.49
N THR A 38 -5.03 -3.47 6.07
CA THR A 38 -5.42 -4.64 6.84
C THR A 38 -6.46 -5.40 6.03
N ALA A 39 -6.14 -6.63 5.64
CA ALA A 39 -7.01 -7.49 4.83
C ALA A 39 -7.33 -8.79 5.58
N LYS A 40 -8.61 -9.18 5.55
CA LYS A 40 -9.09 -10.39 6.20
C LYS A 40 -9.56 -11.42 5.15
N PRO A 41 -8.92 -12.58 5.04
CA PRO A 41 -9.41 -13.69 4.24
C PRO A 41 -10.65 -14.32 4.89
N GLU A 42 -11.46 -15.02 4.10
CA GLU A 42 -12.62 -15.77 4.64
C GLU A 42 -12.17 -16.89 5.60
N LYS A 43 -10.97 -17.44 5.37
CA LYS A 43 -10.34 -18.45 6.20
C LYS A 43 -8.87 -18.07 6.40
N GLY A 44 -8.41 -18.07 7.64
CA GLY A 44 -7.03 -17.77 7.99
C GLY A 44 -6.87 -16.46 8.76
N GLU A 45 -5.61 -16.10 8.99
CA GLU A 45 -5.24 -14.92 9.78
C GLU A 45 -5.37 -13.63 9.00
N THR A 46 -5.52 -12.53 9.74
CA THR A 46 -5.57 -11.19 9.16
C THR A 46 -4.18 -10.78 8.69
N VAL A 47 -4.11 -10.30 7.45
CA VAL A 47 -2.86 -9.86 6.82
C VAL A 47 -2.74 -8.34 6.93
N LYS A 48 -1.57 -7.85 7.36
CA LYS A 48 -1.27 -6.43 7.39
C LYS A 48 -0.09 -6.10 6.49
N GLU A 49 -0.33 -5.33 5.45
CA GLU A 49 0.71 -4.86 4.52
C GLU A 49 0.95 -3.36 4.70
N THR A 50 2.20 -2.93 4.60
CA THR A 50 2.55 -1.50 4.59
C THR A 50 3.30 -1.16 3.30
N LEU A 51 2.66 -0.33 2.48
CA LEU A 51 3.22 0.18 1.24
C LEU A 51 3.75 1.60 1.45
N TYR A 52 5.07 1.71 1.38
CA TYR A 52 5.75 2.99 1.48
C TYR A 52 5.79 3.67 0.12
N ALA A 53 5.62 4.99 0.08
CA ALA A 53 5.66 5.75 -1.17
C ALA A 53 6.02 7.23 -0.93
N ARG A 54 6.22 7.95 -2.03
CA ARG A 54 6.22 9.41 -2.11
C ARG A 54 4.97 9.86 -2.85
N LEU A 55 4.07 10.51 -2.13
CA LEU A 55 2.93 11.20 -2.73
C LEU A 55 3.25 12.69 -2.88
N LYS A 56 2.54 13.36 -3.79
CA LYS A 56 2.49 14.82 -3.82
C LYS A 56 1.72 15.35 -2.62
N ALA A 57 1.77 16.67 -2.39
CA ALA A 57 1.04 17.32 -1.32
C ALA A 57 -0.48 17.10 -1.41
N ASP A 58 -1.01 17.02 -2.64
CA ASP A 58 -2.42 16.75 -2.93
C ASP A 58 -2.83 15.28 -2.68
N GLY A 59 -1.87 14.35 -2.56
CA GLY A 59 -2.13 12.91 -2.37
C GLY A 59 -2.03 12.07 -3.64
N THR A 60 -1.70 12.66 -4.79
CA THR A 60 -1.49 11.94 -6.07
C THR A 60 -0.05 11.44 -6.22
N PHE A 61 0.19 10.58 -7.22
CA PHE A 61 1.53 10.12 -7.56
C PHE A 61 2.38 11.23 -8.16
N THR A 62 3.66 11.23 -7.80
CA THR A 62 4.69 11.95 -8.54
C THR A 62 5.37 11.01 -9.53
N THR A 63 5.51 11.47 -10.76
CA THR A 63 6.21 10.77 -11.86
C THR A 63 7.72 10.99 -11.81
N SER A 64 8.22 11.88 -10.95
CA SER A 64 9.61 12.35 -10.91
C SER A 64 10.44 11.70 -9.80
N VAL A 65 10.11 10.47 -9.41
CA VAL A 65 10.76 9.80 -8.26
C VAL A 65 11.98 9.02 -8.71
N LEU A 66 13.12 9.28 -8.06
CA LEU A 66 14.40 8.60 -8.31
C LEU A 66 14.75 7.63 -7.17
N GLY A 67 15.62 6.65 -7.48
CA GLY A 67 16.21 5.72 -6.51
C GLY A 67 15.20 4.81 -5.81
N GLY A 68 15.48 4.41 -4.56
CA GLY A 68 14.63 3.47 -3.80
C GLY A 68 13.20 3.94 -3.52
N ALA A 69 12.89 5.23 -3.73
CA ALA A 69 11.51 5.72 -3.67
C ALA A 69 10.73 5.36 -4.95
N ARG A 70 11.40 5.18 -6.10
CA ARG A 70 10.79 4.76 -7.36
C ARG A 70 10.19 3.36 -7.25
N LEU A 71 11.00 2.37 -6.83
CA LEU A 71 10.54 0.98 -6.64
C LEU A 71 9.35 0.88 -5.68
N ARG A 72 9.38 1.70 -4.62
CA ARG A 72 8.32 1.80 -3.62
C ARG A 72 7.02 2.40 -4.19
N ASN A 73 7.14 3.48 -4.98
CA ASN A 73 6.02 4.04 -5.73
C ASN A 73 5.46 3.07 -6.76
N GLU A 74 6.32 2.37 -7.51
CA GLU A 74 5.93 1.35 -8.48
C GLU A 74 5.15 0.23 -7.78
N ARG A 75 5.59 -0.21 -6.60
CA ARG A 75 4.86 -1.22 -5.82
C ARG A 75 3.46 -0.75 -5.39
N LEU A 76 3.33 0.49 -4.89
CA LEU A 76 2.01 1.05 -4.58
C LEU A 76 1.17 1.22 -5.85
N ALA A 77 1.77 1.65 -6.96
CA ALA A 77 1.09 1.78 -8.24
C ALA A 77 0.57 0.43 -8.78
N SER A 78 1.37 -0.63 -8.68
CA SER A 78 0.95 -2.00 -9.01
C SER A 78 -0.23 -2.45 -8.16
N PHE A 79 -0.19 -2.20 -6.84
CA PHE A 79 -1.31 -2.49 -5.96
C PHE A 79 -2.58 -1.75 -6.40
N LEU A 80 -2.48 -0.45 -6.68
CA LEU A 80 -3.62 0.34 -7.11
C LEU A 80 -4.20 -0.15 -8.44
N LYS A 81 -3.33 -0.40 -9.41
CA LYS A 81 -3.73 -0.90 -10.74
C LYS A 81 -4.46 -2.23 -10.64
N GLN A 82 -4.00 -3.10 -9.73
CA GLN A 82 -4.55 -4.43 -9.55
C GLN A 82 -5.89 -4.44 -8.82
N TYR A 83 -6.05 -3.63 -7.76
CA TYR A 83 -7.19 -3.79 -6.83
C TYR A 83 -8.07 -2.55 -6.67
N ILE A 84 -7.57 -1.35 -6.98
CA ILE A 84 -8.23 -0.11 -6.54
C ILE A 84 -8.72 0.75 -7.71
N ALA A 85 -7.86 1.02 -8.69
CA ALA A 85 -8.07 2.05 -9.70
C ALA A 85 -7.48 1.66 -11.06
N LYS A 86 -8.22 1.94 -12.14
CA LYS A 86 -7.75 1.71 -13.52
C LYS A 86 -6.71 2.75 -13.97
N ASP A 87 -6.92 4.02 -13.62
CA ASP A 87 -5.98 5.11 -13.91
C ASP A 87 -5.25 5.53 -12.63
N VAL A 88 -4.07 4.96 -12.43
CA VAL A 88 -3.24 5.23 -11.24
C VAL A 88 -2.62 6.62 -11.27
N ALA A 89 -2.34 7.18 -12.45
CA ALA A 89 -1.61 8.44 -12.58
C ALA A 89 -2.43 9.63 -12.03
N LYS A 90 -3.76 9.56 -12.16
CA LYS A 90 -4.69 10.57 -11.66
C LYS A 90 -5.32 10.21 -10.31
N TYR A 91 -5.03 9.03 -9.78
CA TYR A 91 -5.65 8.57 -8.55
C TYR A 91 -5.12 9.32 -7.34
N ASN A 92 -6.01 9.97 -6.59
CA ASN A 92 -5.69 10.63 -5.34
C ASN A 92 -5.84 9.64 -4.18
N VAL A 93 -4.72 9.12 -3.66
CA VAL A 93 -4.74 8.14 -2.57
C VAL A 93 -5.33 8.77 -1.30
N LYS A 94 -4.98 10.02 -0.99
CA LYS A 94 -5.41 10.69 0.24
C LYS A 94 -6.93 10.84 0.31
N GLU A 95 -7.56 11.25 -0.79
CA GLU A 95 -9.01 11.49 -0.84
C GLU A 95 -9.82 10.19 -0.89
N ASN A 96 -9.30 9.16 -1.57
CA ASN A 96 -10.09 7.96 -1.89
C ASN A 96 -9.73 6.73 -1.03
N ILE A 97 -8.77 6.82 -0.11
CA ILE A 97 -8.35 5.66 0.71
C ILE A 97 -9.49 5.06 1.55
N GLY A 98 -10.46 5.89 1.98
CA GLY A 98 -11.64 5.43 2.70
C GLY A 98 -12.51 4.45 1.90
N GLU A 99 -12.48 4.55 0.57
CA GLU A 99 -13.26 3.71 -0.35
C GLU A 99 -12.63 2.31 -0.55
N TRP A 100 -11.45 2.07 0.00
CA TRP A 100 -10.76 0.79 -0.18
C TRP A 100 -11.38 -0.29 0.69
N LYS A 101 -12.00 0.09 1.81
CA LYS A 101 -12.71 -0.83 2.70
C LYS A 101 -13.77 -1.61 1.93
N GLY A 102 -13.76 -2.93 2.09
CA GLY A 102 -14.66 -3.85 1.41
C GLY A 102 -14.18 -4.31 0.02
N LYS A 103 -13.16 -3.68 -0.57
CA LYS A 103 -12.58 -4.16 -1.84
C LYS A 103 -11.86 -5.50 -1.64
N SER A 104 -11.96 -6.36 -2.66
CA SER A 104 -11.33 -7.67 -2.68
C SER A 104 -9.87 -7.56 -3.11
N VAL A 105 -8.98 -8.21 -2.35
CA VAL A 105 -7.55 -8.37 -2.65
C VAL A 105 -7.18 -9.84 -2.63
N GLU A 106 -6.04 -10.18 -3.23
CA GLU A 106 -5.47 -11.52 -3.13
C GLU A 106 -4.35 -11.50 -2.07
N VAL A 107 -4.37 -12.49 -1.19
CA VAL A 107 -3.30 -12.70 -0.21
C VAL A 107 -2.63 -14.04 -0.46
N VAL A 108 -1.32 -14.08 -0.25
CA VAL A 108 -0.51 -15.29 -0.30
C VAL A 108 -0.21 -15.69 1.14
N PRO A 109 -0.74 -16.84 1.60
CA PRO A 109 -0.38 -17.37 2.91
C PRO A 109 1.11 -17.69 2.96
N PHE A 110 1.81 -17.19 3.98
CA PHE A 110 3.24 -17.41 4.15
C PHE A 110 3.62 -17.33 5.63
N LYS A 111 3.93 -18.48 6.25
CA LYS A 111 4.25 -18.61 7.69
C LYS A 111 3.29 -17.77 8.58
N ASP A 112 3.76 -17.21 9.69
CA ASP A 112 3.02 -16.40 10.67
C ASP A 112 2.46 -15.07 10.08
N GLY A 113 1.52 -15.14 9.14
CA GLY A 113 0.67 -13.99 8.76
C GLY A 113 0.54 -13.64 7.28
N GLY A 114 1.32 -14.22 6.35
CA GLY A 114 1.16 -13.99 4.91
C GLY A 114 1.39 -12.55 4.41
N TYR A 115 1.07 -12.29 3.14
CA TYR A 115 1.20 -10.95 2.52
C TYR A 115 0.16 -10.72 1.42
N ILE A 116 -0.12 -9.44 1.11
CA ILE A 116 -0.96 -9.08 -0.04
C ILE A 116 -0.14 -9.26 -1.31
N TYR A 117 -0.68 -10.03 -2.27
CA TYR A 117 -0.03 -10.22 -3.55
C TYR A 117 0.00 -8.90 -4.33
N ILE A 118 1.18 -8.52 -4.82
CA ILE A 118 1.36 -7.35 -5.69
C ILE A 118 2.22 -7.80 -6.88
N PRO A 119 1.72 -7.66 -8.12
CA PRO A 119 2.45 -8.05 -9.33
C PRO A 119 3.76 -7.28 -9.53
#